data_AF-A0A2C9KYG4-F1
#
_entry.id   AF-A0A2C9KYG4-F1
#
_cell.length_a   1.000
_cell.length_b   1.000
_cell.length_c   1.000
_cell.angle_alpha   90.00
_cell.angle_beta   90.00
_cell.angle_gamma   90.00
#
_symmetry.space_group_name_H-M   'P 1'
#
loop_
_entity.id
_entity.type
_entity.pdbx_description
1 polymer ?
#
loop_
_entity_poly.entity_id
_entity_poly.type
_entity_poly.pdbx_seq_one_letter_code
_entity_poly.pdbx_strand_id
1 'polypeptide(L)'
;MEKVVREMGGKLQALDFILRVDPGQVSGFMKKRTQYIENLQRDSNHLIEVLESGVFDVETSKRQFGCKNCQRSWWRKVPLRKEVSRCHVCKTRYEAIPRDKEWGWGMFYCDGENCGEEFQ
;
A
#
# COMPACT_ATOMS: atom_id res chain seq x y z
N MET A 1 -25.53 -31.34 -20.28
CA MET A 1 -24.31 -31.83 -19.61
C MET A 1 -23.30 -30.73 -19.30
N GLU A 2 -23.15 -29.70 -20.15
CA GLU A 2 -22.21 -28.58 -19.92
C GLU A 2 -22.53 -27.66 -18.74
N LYS A 3 -23.80 -27.56 -18.31
CA LYS A 3 -24.19 -26.73 -17.15
C LYS A 3 -23.67 -27.27 -15.79
N VAL A 4 -23.49 -28.58 -15.64
CA VAL A 4 -23.03 -29.21 -14.38
C VAL A 4 -21.54 -28.95 -14.13
N VAL A 5 -20.75 -28.88 -15.21
CA VAL A 5 -19.30 -28.58 -15.16
C VAL A 5 -19.03 -27.16 -14.65
N ARG A 6 -19.97 -26.22 -14.86
CA ARG A 6 -19.87 -24.84 -14.37
C ARG A 6 -20.19 -24.68 -12.88
N GLU A 7 -21.01 -25.55 -12.30
CA GLU A 7 -21.45 -25.45 -10.89
C GLU A 7 -20.63 -26.33 -9.93
N MET A 8 -20.12 -27.47 -10.39
CA MET A 8 -19.23 -28.36 -9.61
C MET A 8 -17.75 -28.22 -10.02
N GLY A 9 -17.33 -27.00 -10.37
CA GLY A 9 -15.98 -26.70 -10.85
C GLY A 9 -14.90 -27.42 -10.02
N GLY A 10 -13.99 -28.11 -10.70
CA GLY A 10 -12.83 -28.84 -10.13
C GLY A 10 -13.14 -29.97 -9.13
N LYS A 11 -14.33 -30.04 -8.52
CA LYS A 11 -14.67 -30.96 -7.42
C LYS A 11 -14.71 -32.41 -7.89
N LEU A 12 -15.30 -32.67 -9.06
CA LEU A 12 -15.31 -34.03 -9.65
C LEU A 12 -13.91 -34.52 -9.99
N GLN A 13 -13.04 -33.63 -10.48
CA GLN A 13 -11.64 -33.93 -10.79
C GLN A 13 -10.82 -34.17 -9.51
N ALA A 14 -11.07 -33.39 -8.45
CA ALA A 14 -10.45 -33.60 -7.14
C ALA A 14 -10.92 -34.90 -6.48
N LEU A 15 -12.21 -35.25 -6.61
CA LEU A 15 -12.77 -36.50 -6.11
C LEU A 15 -12.19 -37.71 -6.84
N ASP A 16 -12.08 -37.62 -8.18
CA ASP A 16 -11.43 -38.62 -9.02
C ASP A 16 -9.97 -38.85 -8.59
N PHE A 17 -9.23 -37.76 -8.35
CA PHE A 17 -7.86 -37.80 -7.83
C PHE A 17 -7.78 -38.48 -6.45
N ILE A 18 -8.69 -38.15 -5.52
CA ILE A 18 -8.69 -38.74 -4.17
C ILE A 18 -9.02 -40.23 -4.20
N LEU A 19 -9.92 -40.66 -5.10
CA LEU A 19 -10.46 -42.02 -5.10
C LEU A 19 -9.67 -43.00 -5.99
N ARG A 20 -8.96 -42.52 -7.01
CA ARG A 20 -8.28 -43.39 -8.00
C ARG A 20 -6.77 -43.44 -7.88
N VAL A 21 -6.14 -42.45 -7.24
CA VAL A 21 -4.68 -42.37 -7.11
C VAL A 21 -4.21 -43.16 -5.88
N ASP A 22 -2.97 -43.64 -5.92
CA ASP A 22 -2.32 -44.33 -4.81
C ASP A 22 -2.41 -43.52 -3.49
N PRO A 23 -2.81 -44.15 -2.36
CA PRO A 23 -2.96 -43.46 -1.08
C PRO A 23 -1.69 -42.75 -0.60
N GLY A 24 -0.50 -43.25 -0.94
CA GLY A 24 0.78 -42.62 -0.62
C GLY A 24 0.98 -41.31 -1.38
N GLN A 25 0.60 -41.26 -2.66
CA GLN A 25 0.66 -40.04 -3.46
C GLN A 25 -0.38 -39.00 -3.01
N VAL A 26 -1.60 -39.41 -2.66
CA VAL A 26 -2.63 -38.50 -2.12
C VAL A 26 -2.18 -37.95 -0.76
N SER A 27 -1.64 -38.78 0.12
CA SER A 27 -1.08 -38.34 1.42
C SER A 27 0.09 -37.37 1.25
N GLY A 28 1.00 -37.65 0.31
CA GLY A 28 2.11 -36.77 -0.02
C GLY A 28 1.66 -35.41 -0.56
N PHE A 29 0.66 -35.39 -1.45
CA PHE A 29 0.07 -34.16 -1.97
C PHE A 29 -0.57 -33.32 -0.85
N MET A 30 -1.36 -33.96 0.02
CA MET A 30 -2.01 -33.27 1.15
C MET A 30 -0.97 -32.71 2.12
N LYS A 31 0.03 -33.52 2.52
CA LYS A 31 1.14 -33.08 3.39
C LYS A 31 1.93 -31.91 2.81
N LYS A 32 2.29 -31.97 1.52
CA LYS A 32 3.00 -30.90 0.83
C LYS A 32 2.21 -29.59 0.84
N ARG A 33 0.89 -29.67 0.66
CA ARG A 33 0.00 -28.51 0.73
C ARG A 33 -0.13 -27.96 2.14
N THR A 34 -0.29 -28.83 3.14
CA THR A 34 -0.32 -28.42 4.56
C THR A 34 0.97 -27.73 4.95
N GLN A 35 2.12 -28.31 4.59
CA GLN A 35 3.44 -27.75 4.87
C GLN A 35 3.66 -26.40 4.19
N TYR A 36 3.16 -26.22 2.96
CA TYR A 36 3.18 -24.92 2.29
C TYR A 36 2.36 -23.86 3.04
N ILE A 37 1.16 -24.23 3.51
CA ILE A 37 0.30 -23.32 4.29
C ILE A 37 0.96 -22.96 5.63
N GLU A 38 1.52 -23.94 6.34
CA GLU A 38 2.24 -23.72 7.60
C GLU A 38 3.45 -22.80 7.41
N ASN A 39 4.19 -22.97 6.31
CA ASN A 39 5.31 -22.10 5.97
C ASN A 39 4.85 -20.67 5.68
N LEU A 40 3.78 -20.48 4.91
CA LEU A 40 3.22 -19.16 4.66
C LEU A 40 2.75 -18.48 5.95
N GLN A 41 2.14 -19.23 6.86
CA GLN A 41 1.73 -18.70 8.17
C GLN A 41 2.95 -18.28 9.00
N ARG A 42 4.01 -19.09 9.01
CA ARG A 42 5.27 -18.77 9.70
C ARG A 42 5.93 -17.52 9.13
N ASP A 43 6.04 -17.43 7.80
CA ASP A 43 6.61 -16.27 7.11
C ASP A 43 5.80 -15.00 7.38
N SER A 44 4.47 -15.11 7.37
CA SER A 44 3.57 -14.01 7.71
C SER A 44 3.80 -13.50 9.13
N ASN A 45 3.90 -14.41 10.11
CA ASN A 45 4.15 -14.03 11.50
C ASN A 45 5.52 -13.38 11.69
N HIS A 46 6.55 -13.93 11.04
CA HIS A 46 7.89 -13.35 11.07
C HIS A 46 7.92 -11.94 10.46
N LEU A 47 7.19 -11.69 9.37
CA LEU A 47 7.07 -10.36 8.80
C LEU A 47 6.38 -9.38 9.74
N ILE A 48 5.36 -9.81 10.48
CA ILE A 48 4.69 -8.98 11.49
C ILE A 48 5.69 -8.60 12.59
N GLU A 49 6.43 -9.55 13.14
CA GLU A 49 7.46 -9.29 14.16
C GLU A 49 8.52 -8.31 13.65
N VAL A 50 8.99 -8.48 12.42
CA VAL A 50 9.95 -7.55 11.79
C VAL A 50 9.37 -6.14 11.64
N LEU A 51 8.10 -6.01 11.24
CA LEU A 51 7.42 -4.72 11.11
C LEU A 51 7.18 -4.05 12.48
N GLU A 52 6.86 -4.83 13.52
CA GLU A 52 6.60 -4.35 14.87
C GLU A 52 7.88 -4.02 15.65
N SER A 53 8.98 -4.72 15.36
CA SER A 53 10.29 -4.49 16.00
C SER A 53 10.91 -3.13 15.69
N GLY A 54 10.33 -2.34 14.78
CA GLY A 54 10.81 -1.01 14.43
C GLY A 54 12.12 -1.02 13.63
N VAL A 55 12.67 -2.18 13.29
CA VAL A 55 13.90 -2.32 12.46
C VAL A 55 13.70 -1.72 11.06
N PHE A 56 12.46 -1.68 10.58
CA PHE A 56 12.05 -0.90 9.41
C PHE A 56 11.46 0.44 9.84
N ASP A 57 12.27 1.34 10.38
CA ASP A 57 11.91 2.75 10.46
C ASP A 57 11.72 3.27 9.03
N VAL A 58 10.47 3.35 8.59
CA VAL A 58 10.14 3.97 7.31
C VAL A 58 10.37 5.45 7.48
N GLU A 59 11.57 5.91 7.11
CA GLU A 59 11.89 7.33 7.07
C GLU A 59 10.79 8.06 6.29
N THR A 60 10.27 9.11 6.90
CA THR A 60 9.13 9.85 6.38
C THR A 60 9.47 11.33 6.30
N SER A 61 9.06 11.96 5.20
CA SER A 61 9.23 13.40 4.96
C SER A 61 7.87 14.09 4.90
N LYS A 62 7.79 15.32 5.43
CA LYS A 62 6.66 16.22 5.18
C LYS A 62 6.93 16.97 3.87
N ARG A 63 6.01 16.85 2.92
CA ARG A 63 6.13 17.40 1.56
C ARG A 63 4.86 18.11 1.14
N GLN A 64 5.00 19.13 0.29
CA GLN A 64 3.88 19.83 -0.33
C GLN A 64 3.56 19.25 -1.70
N PHE A 65 2.28 19.19 -2.03
CA PHE A 65 1.76 18.73 -3.31
C PHE A 65 0.82 19.78 -3.88
N GLY A 66 0.71 19.83 -5.21
CA GLY A 66 -0.19 20.72 -5.93
C GLY A 66 -0.96 19.98 -7.00
N CYS A 67 -2.25 20.29 -7.14
CA CYS A 67 -3.10 19.78 -8.21
C CYS A 67 -3.37 20.90 -9.23
N LYS A 68 -2.89 20.74 -10.46
CA LYS A 68 -3.11 21.72 -11.54
C LYS A 68 -4.59 21.86 -11.89
N ASN A 69 -5.33 20.75 -11.95
CA ASN A 69 -6.73 20.76 -12.37
C ASN A 69 -7.66 21.36 -11.31
N CYS A 70 -7.42 21.05 -10.03
CA CYS A 70 -8.25 21.54 -8.93
C CYS A 70 -7.73 22.84 -8.32
N GLN A 71 -6.56 23.32 -8.73
CA GLN A 71 -5.87 24.50 -8.20
C GLN A 71 -5.78 24.51 -6.67
N ARG A 72 -5.38 23.37 -6.09
CA ARG A 72 -5.26 23.19 -4.64
C ARG A 72 -3.89 22.64 -4.29
N SER A 73 -3.32 23.12 -3.19
CA SER A 73 -2.13 22.55 -2.56
C SER A 73 -2.46 21.88 -1.23
N TRP A 74 -1.63 20.93 -0.80
CA TRP A 74 -1.74 20.31 0.50
C TRP A 74 -0.38 19.78 0.98
N TRP A 75 -0.23 19.68 2.30
CA TRP A 75 0.92 19.06 2.94
C TRP A 75 0.60 17.61 3.33
N ARG A 76 1.56 16.70 3.18
CA ARG A 76 1.40 15.30 3.61
C ARG A 76 2.73 14.72 4.09
N LYS A 77 2.67 13.88 5.13
CA LYS A 77 3.77 13.01 5.53
C LYS A 77 3.79 11.77 4.62
N VAL A 78 4.89 11.55 3.93
CA VAL A 78 5.07 10.48 2.93
C VAL A 78 6.38 9.74 3.19
N PRO A 79 6.50 8.45 2.81
CA PRO A 79 7.77 7.74 2.89
C PRO A 79 8.83 8.43 2.01
N LEU A 80 10.06 8.55 2.51
CA LEU A 80 11.15 9.24 1.82
C LEU A 80 11.45 8.60 0.44
N ARG A 81 11.39 7.27 0.37
CA ARG A 81 11.55 6.50 -0.88
C ARG A 81 10.45 6.74 -1.93
N LYS A 82 9.35 7.41 -1.57
CA LYS A 82 8.18 7.56 -2.44
C LYS A 82 7.35 8.79 -2.05
N GLU A 83 7.88 9.96 -2.39
CA GLU A 83 7.24 11.25 -2.12
C GLU A 83 6.12 11.59 -3.11
N VAL A 84 5.05 10.79 -3.13
CA VAL A 84 3.89 11.01 -4.00
C VAL A 84 2.59 11.01 -3.23
N SER A 85 1.64 11.83 -3.70
CA SER A 85 0.31 11.92 -3.11
C SER A 85 -0.76 12.01 -4.20
N ARG A 86 -2.00 11.65 -3.86
CA ARG A 86 -3.14 11.79 -4.77
C ARG A 86 -4.01 12.96 -4.32
N CYS A 87 -4.52 13.72 -5.29
CA CYS A 87 -5.49 14.77 -5.00
C CYS A 87 -6.77 14.16 -4.42
N HIS A 88 -7.32 14.76 -3.36
CA HIS A 88 -8.54 14.26 -2.71
C HIS A 88 -9.79 14.37 -3.61
N VAL A 89 -9.78 15.27 -4.59
CA VAL A 89 -10.89 15.52 -5.51
C VAL A 89 -10.75 14.67 -6.77
N CYS A 90 -9.78 14.96 -7.63
CA CYS A 90 -9.64 14.29 -8.94
C CYS A 90 -8.87 12.95 -8.89
N LYS A 91 -8.36 12.55 -7.72
CA LYS A 91 -7.61 11.29 -7.47
C LYS A 91 -6.33 11.11 -8.31
N THR A 92 -5.93 12.11 -9.10
CA THR A 92 -4.69 12.12 -9.88
C THR A 92 -3.49 12.10 -8.94
N ARG A 93 -2.47 11.32 -9.29
CA ARG A 93 -1.20 11.21 -8.55
C ARG A 93 -0.28 12.37 -8.94
N TYR A 94 0.33 13.00 -7.95
CA TYR A 94 1.29 14.08 -8.09
C TYR A 94 2.57 13.75 -7.33
N GLU A 95 3.68 14.22 -7.87
CA GLU A 95 4.97 14.28 -7.15
C GLU A 95 4.99 15.48 -6.21
N ALA A 96 5.86 15.40 -5.20
CA ALA A 96 6.09 16.52 -4.30
C ALA A 96 6.63 17.72 -5.07
N ILE A 97 6.23 18.92 -4.64
CA ILE A 97 6.82 20.16 -5.12
C ILE A 97 8.30 20.18 -4.71
N PRO A 98 9.21 20.61 -5.60
CA PRO A 98 10.63 20.79 -5.25
C PRO A 98 10.79 21.64 -3.98
N ARG A 99 11.73 21.27 -3.09
CA ARG A 99 11.92 21.92 -1.78
C ARG A 99 12.04 23.44 -1.86
N ASP A 100 12.76 23.91 -2.88
CA ASP A 100 12.99 25.33 -3.21
C ASP A 100 11.72 26.07 -3.67
N LYS A 101 10.66 25.32 -4.02
CA LYS A 101 9.40 25.85 -4.57
C LYS A 101 8.20 25.50 -3.70
N GLU A 102 8.39 24.82 -2.57
CA GLU A 102 7.31 24.60 -1.61
C GLU A 102 6.85 25.95 -1.08
N TRP A 103 5.57 26.27 -1.23
CA TRP A 103 4.97 27.45 -0.61
C TRP A 103 5.03 27.28 0.90
N GLY A 104 5.87 28.08 1.55
CA GLY A 104 5.99 28.13 3.01
C GLY A 104 4.78 28.79 3.67
N TRP A 105 4.86 28.93 5.00
CA TRP A 105 4.10 29.98 5.68
C TRP A 105 4.60 31.31 5.12
N GLY A 106 3.76 32.02 4.39
CA GLY A 106 4.09 33.36 3.94
C GLY A 106 4.05 34.26 5.17
N MET A 107 5.19 34.75 5.62
CA MET A 107 5.21 35.89 6.53
C MET A 107 4.78 37.09 5.68
N PHE A 108 3.59 37.59 5.93
CA PHE A 108 3.11 38.81 5.30
C PHE A 108 3.61 39.98 6.14
N TYR A 109 4.38 40.85 5.52
CA TYR A 109 4.81 42.11 6.11
C TYR A 109 3.88 43.21 5.62
N CYS A 110 3.38 44.02 6.54
CA CYS A 110 2.67 45.24 6.15
C CYS A 110 3.71 46.33 5.80
N ASP A 111 3.86 46.62 4.50
CA ASP A 111 4.80 47.62 3.97
C ASP A 111 4.42 49.08 4.29
N GLY A 112 3.35 49.30 5.06
CA GLY A 112 2.96 50.64 5.48
C GLY A 112 3.98 51.23 6.46
N GLU A 113 4.41 52.47 6.22
CA GLU A 113 5.47 53.20 6.96
C GLU A 113 5.33 53.23 8.50
N ASN A 114 4.21 52.77 9.07
CA ASN A 114 3.95 52.72 10.52
C ASN A 114 3.32 51.40 11.02
N CYS A 115 3.17 50.37 10.19
CA CYS A 115 2.44 49.16 10.59
C CYS A 115 3.38 48.05 11.08
N GLY A 116 4.38 47.66 10.28
CA GLY A 116 5.45 46.72 10.69
C GLY A 116 5.01 45.36 11.24
N GLU A 117 3.71 45.05 11.21
CA GLU A 117 3.17 43.84 11.81
C GLU A 117 3.37 42.63 10.89
N GLU A 118 3.72 41.51 11.52
CA GLU A 118 3.96 40.23 10.87
C GLU A 118 2.72 39.34 11.03
N PHE A 119 2.19 38.85 9.90
CA PHE A 119 1.02 37.95 9.90
C PHE A 119 1.39 36.60 9.27
N GLN A 120 0.84 35.52 9.83
CA GLN A 120 1.04 34.12 9.41
C GLN A 120 -0.24 33.51 8.82
#